data_AF-A0A7L9TYF0-F1
#
_entry.id   AF-A0A7L9TYF0-F1
#
_cell.length_a   1.000
_cell.length_b   1.000
_cell.length_c   1.000
_cell.angle_alpha   90.00
_cell.angle_beta   90.00
_cell.angle_gamma   90.00
#
_symmetry.space_group_name_H-M   'P 1'
#
loop_
_entity.id
_entity.type
_entity.pdbx_description
1 polymer ?
#
loop_
_entity_poly.entity_id
_entity_poly.type
_entity_poly.pdbx_seq_one_letter_code
_entity_poly.pdbx_strand_id
1 'polypeptide(L)'
;MNTDPAAQLATLEALSAFLAAAFESGDPAVLLDAFAVAARAEGTAHLAAAAGIPQADLRHAFASGEMSMSVTLAIMKVIDLHMPGAAH
;
A
#
# COMPACT_ATOMS: atom_id res chain seq x y z
N MET A 1 9.34 -23.29 -1.74
CA MET A 1 8.16 -22.49 -1.39
C MET A 1 8.52 -21.05 -1.69
N ASN A 2 7.87 -20.43 -2.67
CA ASN A 2 8.17 -19.04 -3.03
C ASN A 2 7.49 -18.11 -2.01
N THR A 3 8.19 -17.80 -0.93
CA THR A 3 7.74 -16.94 0.18
C THR A 3 7.70 -15.47 -0.23
N ASP A 4 7.14 -15.15 -1.40
CA ASP A 4 7.03 -13.77 -1.85
C ASP A 4 5.95 -13.07 -1.01
N PRO A 5 6.31 -12.04 -0.22
CA PRO A 5 5.34 -11.33 0.60
C PRO A 5 4.22 -10.71 -0.24
N ALA A 6 4.48 -10.35 -1.50
CA ALA A 6 3.47 -9.78 -2.39
C ALA A 6 2.34 -10.77 -2.71
N ALA A 7 2.60 -12.08 -2.68
CA ALA A 7 1.57 -13.11 -2.92
C ALA A 7 0.52 -13.14 -1.80
N GLN A 8 0.86 -12.66 -0.60
CA GLN A 8 -0.08 -12.57 0.52
C GLN A 8 -0.92 -11.28 0.48
N LEU A 9 -0.54 -10.32 -0.35
CA LEU A 9 -1.18 -9.01 -0.49
C LEU A 9 -2.15 -8.98 -1.68
N ALA A 10 -2.97 -10.02 -1.81
CA ALA A 10 -3.94 -10.13 -2.92
C ALA A 10 -5.23 -9.32 -2.67
N THR A 11 -5.56 -9.05 -1.41
CA THR A 11 -6.76 -8.30 -1.01
C THR A 11 -6.43 -6.86 -0.64
N LEU A 12 -7.43 -5.98 -0.76
CA LEU A 12 -7.29 -4.58 -0.34
C LEU A 12 -7.00 -4.49 1.16
N GLU A 13 -7.68 -5.28 1.99
CA GLU A 13 -7.47 -5.29 3.44
C GLU A 13 -6.05 -5.71 3.83
N ALA A 14 -5.52 -6.78 3.22
CA ALA A 14 -4.16 -7.25 3.50
C ALA A 14 -3.11 -6.20 3.09
N LEU A 15 -3.29 -5.57 1.92
CA LEU A 15 -2.41 -4.51 1.46
C LEU A 15 -2.50 -3.26 2.34
N SER A 16 -3.70 -2.86 2.74
CA SER A 16 -3.93 -1.72 3.62
C SER A 16 -3.31 -1.91 5.00
N ALA A 17 -3.50 -3.09 5.61
CA ALA A 17 -2.89 -3.44 6.90
C ALA A 17 -1.35 -3.46 6.82
N PHE A 18 -0.80 -4.01 5.72
CA PHE A 18 0.64 -4.05 5.50
C PHE A 18 1.25 -2.64 5.37
N LEU A 19 0.62 -1.76 4.57
CA LEU A 19 1.05 -0.37 4.44
C LEU A 19 0.88 0.40 5.75
N ALA A 20 -0.21 0.18 6.49
CA ALA A 20 -0.43 0.81 7.79
C ALA A 20 0.69 0.47 8.79
N ALA A 21 1.06 -0.80 8.90
CA ALA A 21 2.18 -1.22 9.75
C ALA A 21 3.52 -0.57 9.33
N ALA A 22 3.74 -0.41 8.02
CA ALA A 22 4.92 0.30 7.53
C ALA A 22 4.90 1.79 7.95
N PHE A 23 3.75 2.46 7.83
CA PHE A 23 3.58 3.85 8.29
C PHE A 23 3.78 3.98 9.82
N GLU A 24 3.26 3.05 10.61
CA GLU A 24 3.43 3.02 12.06
C GLU A 24 4.89 2.83 12.50
N SER A 25 5.71 2.14 11.70
CA SER A 25 7.13 1.95 12.00
C SER A 25 7.91 3.27 12.09
N GLY A 26 7.45 4.31 11.38
CA GLY A 26 8.14 5.59 11.28
C GLY A 26 9.51 5.53 10.57
N ASP A 27 9.93 4.37 10.06
CA ASP A 27 11.21 4.17 9.38
C ASP A 27 11.04 4.29 7.86
N PRO A 28 11.71 5.27 7.21
CA PRO A 28 11.60 5.45 5.76
C PRO A 28 12.12 4.24 4.97
N ALA A 29 13.08 3.47 5.49
CA ALA A 29 13.57 2.26 4.82
C ALA A 29 12.51 1.15 4.81
N VAL A 30 11.80 0.98 5.92
CA VAL A 30 10.68 0.04 6.04
C VAL A 30 9.54 0.46 5.12
N LEU A 31 9.25 1.77 5.03
CA LEU A 31 8.24 2.31 4.13
C LEU A 31 8.56 2.02 2.65
N LEU A 32 9.81 2.25 2.24
CA LEU A 32 10.27 2.00 0.87
C LEU A 32 10.21 0.51 0.52
N ASP A 33 10.61 -0.38 1.45
CA ASP A 33 10.51 -1.82 1.23
C ASP A 33 9.04 -2.26 1.08
N ALA A 34 8.16 -1.74 1.93
CA ALA A 34 6.74 -2.01 1.85
C ALA A 34 6.14 -1.56 0.51
N PHE A 35 6.54 -0.41 -0.02
CA PHE A 35 6.12 0.02 -1.37
C PHE A 35 6.65 -0.90 -2.46
N ALA A 36 7.91 -1.34 -2.38
CA ALA A 36 8.48 -2.26 -3.36
C ALA A 36 7.77 -3.62 -3.38
N VAL A 37 7.26 -4.09 -2.23
CA VAL A 37 6.41 -5.28 -2.12
C VAL A 37 5.02 -4.99 -2.68
N ALA A 38 4.39 -3.88 -2.26
CA ALA A 38 3.07 -3.46 -2.75
C ALA A 38 3.04 -3.28 -4.27
N ALA A 39 4.09 -2.74 -4.90
CA ALA A 39 4.17 -2.57 -6.35
C ALA A 39 3.93 -3.87 -7.15
N ARG A 40 4.26 -5.02 -6.55
CA ARG A 40 4.14 -6.36 -7.14
C ARG A 40 2.88 -7.10 -6.71
N ALA A 41 2.18 -6.60 -5.70
CA ALA A 41 1.00 -7.23 -5.14
C ALA A 41 -0.23 -7.09 -6.05
N GLU A 42 -1.06 -8.14 -6.13
CA GLU A 42 -2.32 -8.09 -6.87
C GLU A 42 -3.32 -7.10 -6.25
N GLY A 43 -3.29 -6.96 -4.92
CA GLY A 43 -4.14 -6.03 -4.17
C GLY A 43 -3.95 -4.56 -4.55
N THR A 44 -2.84 -4.22 -5.22
CA THR A 44 -2.56 -2.85 -5.68
C THR A 44 -3.56 -2.39 -6.74
N ALA A 45 -4.15 -3.31 -7.50
CA ALA A 45 -5.26 -2.99 -8.40
C ALA A 45 -6.50 -2.50 -7.62
N HIS A 46 -6.82 -3.19 -6.52
CA HIS A 46 -7.96 -2.83 -5.66
C HIS A 46 -7.72 -1.50 -4.94
N LEU A 47 -6.48 -1.28 -4.46
CA LEU A 47 -6.10 -0.02 -3.81
C LEU A 47 -6.17 1.16 -4.79
N ALA A 48 -5.67 0.99 -6.01
CA ALA A 48 -5.76 2.00 -7.06
C ALA A 48 -7.22 2.38 -7.36
N ALA A 49 -8.09 1.38 -7.52
CA ALA A 49 -9.51 1.59 -7.76
C ALA A 49 -10.19 2.33 -6.60
N ALA A 50 -9.90 1.95 -5.35
CA ALA A 50 -10.44 2.60 -4.16
C ALA A 50 -9.90 4.03 -3.95
N ALA A 51 -8.63 4.28 -4.29
CA ALA A 51 -7.99 5.58 -4.18
C ALA A 51 -8.36 6.53 -5.33
N GLY A 52 -9.00 6.03 -6.39
CA GLY A 52 -9.30 6.80 -7.60
C GLY A 52 -8.05 7.15 -8.42
N ILE A 53 -6.99 6.34 -8.30
CA ILE A 53 -5.71 6.54 -9.00
C ILE A 53 -5.57 5.48 -10.09
N PRO A 54 -5.07 5.80 -11.30
CA PRO A 54 -4.76 4.80 -12.29
C PRO A 54 -3.76 3.76 -11.75
N GLN A 55 -4.03 2.47 -11.94
CA GLN A 55 -3.17 1.40 -11.42
C GLN A 55 -1.71 1.47 -11.92
N ALA A 56 -1.51 1.95 -13.14
CA ALA A 56 -0.16 2.15 -13.69
C ALA A 56 0.60 3.24 -12.92
N ASP A 57 -0.06 4.36 -12.62
CA ASP A 57 0.53 5.47 -11.87
C ASP A 57 0.84 5.07 -10.43
N LEU A 58 -0.08 4.34 -9.78
CA LEU A 58 0.14 3.85 -8.41
C LEU A 58 1.31 2.86 -8.35
N ARG A 59 1.38 1.91 -9.28
CA ARG A 59 2.50 0.97 -9.36
C ARG A 59 3.82 1.67 -9.66
N HIS A 60 3.81 2.68 -10.53
CA HIS A 60 5.01 3.46 -10.81
C HIS A 60 5.49 4.21 -9.56
N ALA A 61 4.60 4.88 -8.84
CA ALA A 61 4.92 5.57 -7.60
C ALA A 61 5.47 4.62 -6.52
N PHE A 62 4.91 3.42 -6.39
CA PHE A 62 5.43 2.39 -5.48
C PHE A 62 6.80 1.86 -5.90
N ALA A 63 7.03 1.67 -7.19
CA ALA A 63 8.30 1.17 -7.69
C ALA A 63 9.43 2.22 -7.62
N SER A 64 9.12 3.50 -7.85
CA SER A 64 10.11 4.59 -7.73
C SER A 64 10.34 5.02 -6.28
N GLY A 65 9.37 4.75 -5.39
CA GLY A 65 9.35 5.32 -4.04
C GLY A 65 9.01 6.83 -4.03
N GLU A 66 8.74 7.43 -5.20
CA GLU A 66 8.40 8.84 -5.33
C GLU A 66 6.88 9.03 -5.28
N MET A 67 6.33 9.01 -4.08
CA MET A 67 4.93 9.32 -3.87
C MET A 67 4.71 10.82 -3.76
N SER A 68 3.84 11.35 -4.61
CA SER A 68 3.28 12.70 -4.41
C SER A 68 2.43 12.73 -3.14
N MET A 69 2.41 13.87 -2.45
CA MET A 69 1.56 14.08 -1.27
C MET A 69 0.08 13.76 -1.53
N SER A 70 -0.40 14.02 -2.75
CA SER A 70 -1.75 13.68 -3.19
C SER A 70 -2.02 12.18 -3.20
N VAL A 71 -1.04 11.40 -3.67
CA VAL A 71 -1.10 9.92 -3.74
C VAL A 71 -1.07 9.34 -2.32
N THR A 72 -0.14 9.83 -1.49
CA THR A 72 -0.05 9.42 -0.09
C THR A 72 -1.36 9.67 0.66
N LEU A 73 -1.96 10.85 0.49
CA LEU A 73 -3.23 11.20 1.15
C LEU A 73 -4.39 10.32 0.68
N ALA A 74 -4.45 9.99 -0.62
CA ALA A 74 -5.48 9.10 -1.17
C ALA A 74 -5.34 7.68 -0.62
N ILE A 75 -4.12 7.15 -0.54
CA ILE A 75 -3.84 5.84 0.04
C ILE A 75 -4.22 5.81 1.51
N MET A 76 -3.79 6.80 2.31
CA MET A 76 -4.12 6.88 3.73
C MET A 76 -5.64 6.92 3.97
N LYS A 77 -6.41 7.62 3.12
CA LYS A 77 -7.88 7.59 3.19
C LYS A 77 -8.44 6.19 2.94
N VAL A 78 -7.92 5.46 1.96
CA VAL A 78 -8.39 4.08 1.70
C VAL A 78 -8.05 3.16 2.85
N ILE A 79 -6.84 3.30 3.42
CA ILE A 79 -6.41 2.56 4.61
C ILE A 79 -7.35 2.87 5.79
N ASP A 80 -7.63 4.13 6.08
CA ASP A 80 -8.55 4.53 7.17
C ASP A 80 -9.97 3.97 6.96
N LEU A 81 -10.46 3.94 5.72
CA LEU A 81 -11.78 3.39 5.37
C LEU A 81 -11.86 1.86 5.46
N HIS A 82 -10.77 1.15 5.17
CA HIS A 82 -10.71 -0.32 5.20
C HIS A 82 -10.17 -0.89 6.51
N MET A 83 -9.54 -0.04 7.32
CA MET A 83 -9.10 -0.32 8.67
C MET A 83 -9.69 0.73 9.63
N PRO A 84 -11.03 0.88 9.69
CA PRO A 84 -11.67 1.85 10.57
C PRO A 84 -11.47 1.41 12.01
N GLY A 85 -10.38 1.89 12.61
CA GLY A 85 -9.94 1.49 13.94
C GLY A 85 -9.40 0.06 13.98
N ALA A 86 -8.07 -0.07 13.95
CA ALA A 86 -7.49 -0.90 15.02
C ALA A 86 -7.85 -0.19 16.34
N ALA A 87 -9.04 -0.50 16.86
CA ALA A 87 -9.40 -0.15 18.21
C ALA A 87 -8.37 -0.82 19.13
N HIS A 88 -7.46 0.00 19.64
CA HIS A 88 -6.66 -0.14 20.86
C HIS A 88 -6.22 -1.55 21.28
#